data_AF-A0A6J8B1P6-F1
#
_entry.id   AF-A0A6J8B1P6-F1
#
_cell.length_a   1.000
_cell.length_b   1.000
_cell.length_c   1.000
_cell.angle_alpha   90.00
_cell.angle_beta   90.00
_cell.angle_gamma   90.00
#
_symmetry.space_group_name_H-M   'P 1'
#
loop_
_entity.id
_entity.type
_entity.pdbx_description
1 polymer ?
#
loop_
_entity_poly.entity_id
_entity_poly.type
_entity_poly.pdbx_seq_one_letter_code
_entity_poly.pdbx_strand_id
1 'polypeptide(L)'
;MNIDADKILNKKETEFSSVVKNSKLQSNLSVFNVKMTLTEKKRLIDILSTFAVFMDSLKLTYLLYGGSLLGAYRHAGIIPWDDDIDVWINSSQSNQFTQEFHRQKEYRLYHQANSQWKMFSIHGTGIKDEPYRWPYIDILLFKENETHIWDSLKQYKDLFVYKKTDVFPLKKCSFENLQLNVPINIETVVRTNYDPNVCVSGKFNHKANQPIRQQRQVVQCKHLSQYYQFGSNCQDMG
;
A
#
# COMPACT_ATOMS: atom_id res chain seq x y z
N MET A 1 28.10 -4.27 -1.32
CA MET A 1 28.46 -3.23 -2.32
C MET A 1 27.31 -3.14 -3.30
N ASN A 2 26.48 -2.10 -3.21
CA ASN A 2 25.27 -1.92 -4.02
C ASN A 2 25.29 -0.55 -4.73
N ILE A 3 26.48 -0.14 -5.16
CA ILE A 3 26.77 1.23 -5.62
C ILE A 3 26.13 1.52 -6.99
N ASP A 4 25.74 0.50 -7.76
CA ASP A 4 25.15 0.68 -9.09
C ASP A 4 23.62 0.86 -9.10
N ALA A 5 22.88 0.22 -8.18
CA ALA A 5 21.42 0.37 -8.11
C ALA A 5 21.02 1.80 -7.67
N ASP A 6 21.72 2.33 -6.67
CA ASP A 6 21.51 3.71 -6.17
C ASP A 6 21.89 4.77 -7.21
N LYS A 7 22.92 4.50 -8.03
CA LYS A 7 23.30 5.38 -9.15
C LYS A 7 22.26 5.38 -10.28
N ILE A 8 21.67 4.23 -10.58
CA ILE A 8 20.62 4.11 -11.60
C ILE A 8 19.32 4.78 -11.13
N LEU A 9 18.94 4.62 -9.86
CA LEU A 9 17.80 5.31 -9.26
C LEU A 9 17.99 6.82 -9.24
N ASN A 10 19.15 7.31 -8.77
CA ASN A 10 19.47 8.73 -8.79
C ASN A 10 19.52 9.30 -10.20
N LYS A 11 20.05 8.56 -11.19
CA LYS A 11 20.06 8.98 -12.59
C LYS A 11 18.65 9.10 -13.16
N LYS A 12 17.74 8.17 -12.84
CA LYS A 12 16.32 8.24 -13.22
C LYS A 12 15.58 9.39 -12.53
N GLU A 13 15.86 9.68 -11.26
CA GLU A 13 15.32 10.85 -10.55
C GLU A 13 15.81 12.18 -11.17
N THR A 14 17.06 12.22 -11.60
CA THR A 14 17.69 13.40 -12.22
C THR A 14 17.23 13.60 -13.68
N GLU A 15 17.04 12.52 -14.44
CA GLU A 15 16.43 12.55 -15.79
C GLU A 15 14.95 12.93 -15.72
N PHE A 16 14.19 12.41 -14.75
CA PHE A 16 12.81 12.84 -14.49
C PHE A 16 12.73 14.34 -14.20
N SER A 17 13.70 14.89 -13.46
CA SER A 17 13.75 16.32 -13.13
C SER A 17 14.14 17.22 -14.32
N SER A 18 14.84 16.69 -15.33
CA SER A 18 15.40 17.49 -16.44
C SER A 18 14.60 17.48 -17.74
N VAL A 19 13.72 16.49 -17.95
CA VAL A 19 12.88 16.35 -19.16
C VAL A 19 11.63 17.25 -19.14
N VAL A 20 11.31 17.88 -18.00
CA VAL A 20 10.07 18.64 -17.81
C VAL A 20 10.22 20.12 -18.22
N LYS A 21 10.12 20.39 -19.54
CA LYS A 21 10.09 21.76 -20.11
C LYS A 21 8.84 22.02 -20.96
N ASN A 22 7.63 21.84 -20.40
CA ASN A 22 6.40 22.34 -21.03
C ASN A 22 5.31 22.65 -19.97
N SER A 23 5.02 23.94 -19.76
CA SER A 23 4.52 24.48 -18.48
C SER A 23 3.07 24.15 -18.10
N LYS A 24 2.19 23.81 -19.06
CA LYS A 24 0.78 23.43 -18.77
C LYS A 24 0.58 21.93 -18.50
N LEU A 25 1.41 21.06 -19.09
CA LEU A 25 1.41 19.62 -18.81
C LEU A 25 2.19 19.33 -17.51
N GLN A 26 3.22 20.13 -17.23
CA GLN A 26 4.05 20.11 -16.02
C GLN A 26 3.25 20.36 -14.73
N SER A 27 2.30 21.29 -14.72
CA SER A 27 1.47 21.54 -13.54
C SER A 27 0.58 20.33 -13.20
N ASN A 28 0.05 19.65 -14.22
CA ASN A 28 -0.91 18.57 -14.05
C ASN A 28 -0.27 17.22 -13.67
N LEU A 29 1.01 16.98 -14.02
CA LEU A 29 1.68 15.71 -13.70
C LEU A 29 2.42 15.72 -12.36
N SER A 30 2.72 16.89 -11.79
CA SER A 30 3.40 17.01 -10.49
C SER A 30 2.70 16.30 -9.32
N VAL A 31 1.38 16.10 -9.42
CA VAL A 31 0.60 15.36 -8.41
C VAL A 31 0.99 13.87 -8.36
N PHE A 32 1.59 13.34 -9.42
CA PHE A 32 2.12 11.98 -9.54
C PHE A 32 3.60 11.87 -9.14
N ASN A 33 4.22 12.93 -8.63
CA ASN A 33 5.58 12.84 -8.14
C ASN A 33 5.70 11.85 -6.97
N VAL A 34 6.86 11.21 -6.89
CA VAL A 34 7.22 10.32 -5.78
C VAL A 34 7.07 11.06 -4.46
N LYS A 35 6.37 10.46 -3.50
CA LYS A 35 6.00 11.10 -2.23
C LYS A 35 6.97 10.83 -1.09
N MET A 36 7.76 9.77 -1.21
CA MET A 36 8.69 9.32 -0.17
C MET A 36 10.13 9.39 -0.64
N THR A 37 11.01 9.77 0.27
CA THR A 37 12.45 9.54 0.09
C THR A 37 12.76 8.04 0.11
N LEU A 38 13.91 7.63 -0.43
CA LEU A 38 14.36 6.22 -0.39
C LEU A 38 14.44 5.68 1.04
N THR A 39 14.89 6.49 1.99
CA THR A 39 14.98 6.12 3.41
C THR A 39 13.59 5.89 4.03
N GLU A 40 12.61 6.73 3.70
CA GLU A 40 11.24 6.57 4.17
C GLU A 40 10.60 5.32 3.57
N LYS A 41 10.74 5.13 2.25
CA LYS A 41 10.24 3.93 1.57
C LYS A 41 10.87 2.66 2.17
N LYS A 42 12.19 2.63 2.36
CA LYS A 42 12.88 1.50 2.99
C LYS A 42 12.31 1.16 4.37
N ARG A 43 12.11 2.18 5.22
CA ARG A 43 11.54 1.98 6.56
C ARG A 43 10.10 1.47 6.50
N LEU A 44 9.29 1.97 5.56
CA LEU A 44 7.92 1.49 5.35
C LEU A 44 7.91 0.00 4.94
N ILE A 45 8.83 -0.40 4.05
CA ILE A 45 8.99 -1.82 3.66
C ILE A 45 9.51 -2.68 4.82
N ASP A 46 10.41 -2.17 5.67
CA ASP A 46 10.86 -2.88 6.88
C ASP A 46 9.70 -3.10 7.87
N ILE A 47 8.80 -2.12 8.03
CA ILE A 47 7.57 -2.25 8.83
C ILE A 47 6.67 -3.34 8.24
N LEU A 48 6.40 -3.29 6.93
CA LEU A 48 5.56 -4.29 6.25
C LEU A 48 6.15 -5.71 6.32
N SER A 49 7.46 -5.84 6.13
CA SER A 49 8.18 -7.11 6.26
C SER A 49 8.05 -7.68 7.67
N THR A 50 8.23 -6.84 8.69
CA THR A 50 8.05 -7.24 10.09
C THR A 50 6.62 -7.69 10.36
N PHE A 51 5.63 -6.95 9.86
CA PHE A 51 4.22 -7.32 9.95
C PHE A 51 3.97 -8.69 9.31
N ALA A 52 4.40 -8.89 8.06
CA ALA A 52 4.21 -10.13 7.32
C ALA A 52 4.81 -11.34 8.03
N VAL A 53 6.06 -11.24 8.48
CA VAL A 53 6.75 -12.30 9.25
C VAL A 53 6.01 -12.60 10.54
N PHE A 54 5.55 -11.56 11.24
CA PHE A 54 4.81 -11.74 12.48
C PHE A 54 3.49 -12.49 12.26
N MET A 55 2.70 -12.07 11.27
CA MET A 55 1.45 -12.72 10.90
C MET A 55 1.66 -14.18 10.48
N ASP A 56 2.66 -14.44 9.64
CA ASP A 56 2.99 -15.80 9.17
C ASP A 56 3.42 -16.70 10.34
N SER A 57 4.21 -16.19 11.30
CA SER A 57 4.65 -16.97 12.47
C SER A 57 3.51 -17.37 13.40
N LEU A 58 2.46 -16.56 13.48
CA LEU A 58 1.26 -16.83 14.26
C LEU A 58 0.16 -17.54 13.46
N LYS A 59 0.39 -17.81 12.16
CA LYS A 59 -0.59 -18.37 11.23
C LYS A 59 -1.87 -17.53 11.14
N LEU A 60 -1.74 -16.21 11.23
CA LEU A 60 -2.84 -15.27 11.12
C LEU A 60 -3.06 -14.88 9.66
N THR A 61 -4.33 -14.75 9.27
CA THR A 61 -4.69 -14.42 7.90
C THR A 61 -4.53 -12.92 7.68
N TYR A 62 -3.68 -12.55 6.74
CA TYR A 62 -3.59 -11.22 6.18
C TYR A 62 -3.46 -11.25 4.66
N LEU A 63 -3.77 -10.14 4.02
CA LEU A 63 -3.58 -9.91 2.60
C LEU A 63 -3.33 -8.42 2.32
N LEU A 64 -2.65 -8.10 1.21
CA LEU A 64 -2.62 -6.72 0.71
C LEU A 64 -4.04 -6.25 0.37
N TYR A 65 -4.29 -4.96 0.63
CA TYR A 65 -5.61 -4.36 0.48
C TYR A 65 -5.53 -3.04 -0.31
N GLY A 66 -6.68 -2.56 -0.82
CA GLY A 66 -6.82 -1.21 -1.35
C GLY A 66 -5.81 -0.82 -2.43
N GLY A 67 -5.20 0.36 -2.27
CA GLY A 67 -4.19 0.89 -3.19
C GLY A 67 -2.93 0.02 -3.24
N SER A 68 -2.58 -0.64 -2.13
CA SER A 68 -1.45 -1.56 -2.07
C SER A 68 -1.66 -2.83 -2.87
N LEU A 69 -2.89 -3.38 -2.88
CA LEU A 69 -3.22 -4.53 -3.74
C LEU A 69 -3.16 -4.14 -5.23
N LEU A 70 -3.69 -2.95 -5.58
CA LEU A 70 -3.54 -2.40 -6.93
C LEU A 70 -2.06 -2.20 -7.30
N GLY A 71 -1.24 -1.72 -6.38
CA GLY A 71 0.21 -1.58 -6.55
C GLY A 71 0.88 -2.92 -6.82
N ALA A 72 0.54 -3.96 -6.05
CA ALA A 72 1.03 -5.32 -6.28
C ALA A 72 0.72 -5.81 -7.70
N TYR A 73 -0.52 -5.62 -8.17
CA TYR A 73 -0.96 -6.01 -9.51
C TYR A 73 -0.34 -5.16 -10.64
N ARG A 74 -0.20 -3.84 -10.42
CA ARG A 74 0.14 -2.89 -11.50
C ARG A 74 1.62 -2.50 -11.56
N HIS A 75 2.32 -2.50 -10.43
CA HIS A 75 3.68 -1.97 -10.30
C HIS A 75 4.66 -2.95 -9.64
N ALA A 76 4.20 -4.15 -9.25
CA ALA A 76 4.98 -5.10 -8.44
C ALA A 76 5.51 -4.47 -7.13
N GLY A 77 4.78 -3.52 -6.54
CA GLY A 77 5.22 -2.72 -5.41
C GLY A 77 4.27 -1.57 -5.10
N ILE A 78 4.73 -0.60 -4.32
CA ILE A 78 3.93 0.58 -4.00
C ILE A 78 3.66 1.40 -5.27
N ILE A 79 2.48 1.99 -5.38
CA ILE A 79 2.22 2.98 -6.44
C ILE A 79 3.20 4.14 -6.23
N PRO A 80 3.95 4.59 -7.26
CA PRO A 80 5.06 5.53 -7.06
C PRO A 80 4.69 6.85 -6.35
N TRP A 81 3.43 7.27 -6.49
CA TRP A 81 2.89 8.49 -5.88
C TRP A 81 1.95 8.25 -4.70
N ASP A 82 1.91 7.02 -4.17
CA ASP A 82 1.37 6.72 -2.83
C ASP A 82 2.45 6.91 -1.76
N ASP A 83 2.00 7.07 -0.52
CA ASP A 83 2.87 7.26 0.64
C ASP A 83 2.58 6.29 1.81
N ASP A 84 1.57 5.44 1.70
CA ASP A 84 1.20 4.43 2.70
C ASP A 84 1.08 3.02 2.11
N ILE A 85 0.91 2.04 3.01
CA ILE A 85 0.62 0.65 2.64
C ILE A 85 -0.55 0.15 3.48
N ASP A 86 -1.52 -0.45 2.79
CA ASP A 86 -2.74 -1.01 3.36
C ASP A 86 -2.67 -2.54 3.39
N VAL A 87 -3.01 -3.11 4.54
CA VAL A 87 -3.21 -4.55 4.71
C VAL A 87 -4.54 -4.83 5.40
N TRP A 88 -5.08 -6.00 5.10
CA TRP A 88 -6.25 -6.55 5.73
C TRP A 88 -5.89 -7.71 6.64
N ILE A 89 -6.53 -7.79 7.81
CA ILE A 89 -6.48 -8.95 8.70
C ILE A 89 -7.88 -9.45 9.03
N ASN A 90 -8.02 -10.75 9.30
CA ASN A 90 -9.33 -11.31 9.68
C ASN A 90 -9.76 -10.76 11.04
N SER A 91 -10.92 -10.11 11.10
CA SER A 91 -11.45 -9.53 12.35
C SER A 91 -11.64 -10.56 13.47
N SER A 92 -11.92 -11.83 13.15
CA SER A 92 -12.02 -12.89 14.17
C SER A 92 -10.68 -13.19 14.86
N GLN A 93 -9.56 -12.83 14.21
CA GLN A 93 -8.19 -13.07 14.67
C GLN A 93 -7.54 -11.82 15.28
N SER A 94 -8.22 -10.68 15.27
CA SER A 94 -7.63 -9.39 15.66
C SER A 94 -7.19 -9.34 17.13
N ASN A 95 -7.92 -10.03 18.02
CA ASN A 95 -7.57 -10.10 19.44
C ASN A 95 -6.27 -10.86 19.69
N GLN A 96 -6.04 -11.96 18.95
CA GLN A 96 -4.79 -12.70 19.03
C GLN A 96 -3.63 -11.84 18.52
N PHE A 97 -3.83 -11.15 17.39
CA PHE A 97 -2.82 -10.23 16.85
C PHE A 97 -2.43 -9.15 17.87
N THR A 98 -3.39 -8.43 18.47
CA THR A 98 -3.08 -7.33 19.40
C THR A 98 -2.40 -7.81 20.68
N GLN A 99 -2.84 -8.93 21.25
CA GLN A 99 -2.25 -9.52 22.45
C GLN A 99 -0.79 -9.92 22.23
N GLU A 100 -0.50 -10.57 21.10
CA GLU A 100 0.85 -11.01 20.77
C GLU A 100 1.75 -9.85 20.37
N PHE A 101 1.22 -8.87 19.63
CA PHE A 101 2.01 -7.76 19.09
C PHE A 101 2.53 -6.80 20.18
N HIS A 102 1.87 -6.72 21.34
CA HIS A 102 2.33 -5.91 22.47
C HIS A 102 3.75 -6.30 22.95
N ARG A 103 4.24 -7.50 22.60
CA ARG A 103 5.61 -7.96 22.94
C ARG A 103 6.69 -7.38 22.01
N GLN A 104 6.33 -6.71 20.92
CA GLN A 104 7.28 -6.11 19.99
C GLN A 104 7.99 -4.91 20.61
N LYS A 105 9.33 -4.91 20.58
CA LYS A 105 10.15 -3.85 21.20
C LYS A 105 10.36 -2.65 20.29
N GLU A 106 10.62 -2.89 19.00
CA GLU A 106 10.98 -1.86 18.02
C GLU A 106 9.78 -1.28 17.25
N TYR A 107 8.61 -1.91 17.39
CA TYR A 107 7.39 -1.52 16.70
C TYR A 107 6.24 -1.33 17.69
N ARG A 108 5.29 -0.48 17.31
CA ARG A 108 4.08 -0.20 18.09
C ARG A 108 2.87 -0.29 17.17
N LEU A 109 1.75 -0.68 17.79
CA LEU A 109 0.45 -0.72 17.17
C LEU A 109 -0.42 0.32 17.87
N TYR A 110 -0.92 1.29 17.11
CA TYR A 110 -1.98 2.18 17.55
C TYR A 110 -3.29 1.69 16.94
N HIS A 111 -4.26 1.33 17.78
CA HIS A 111 -5.54 0.83 17.33
C HIS A 111 -6.68 1.42 18.16
N GLN A 112 -7.76 1.80 17.50
CA GLN A 112 -8.99 2.25 18.14
C GLN A 112 -10.19 1.52 17.53
N ALA A 113 -11.30 1.51 18.26
CA ALA A 113 -12.54 0.98 17.73
C ALA A 113 -13.01 1.81 16.53
N ASN A 114 -13.47 1.15 15.48
CA ASN A 114 -14.00 1.78 14.27
C ASN A 114 -12.99 2.68 13.52
N SER A 115 -11.69 2.42 13.64
CA SER A 115 -10.65 3.11 12.88
C SER A 115 -9.70 2.13 12.18
N GLN A 116 -8.93 2.65 11.24
CA GLN A 116 -7.78 1.96 10.67
C GLN A 116 -6.68 1.91 11.73
N TRP A 117 -6.04 0.76 11.90
CA TRP A 117 -4.97 0.58 12.87
C TRP A 117 -3.63 0.94 12.24
N LYS A 118 -2.71 1.48 13.02
CA LYS A 118 -1.42 1.96 12.52
C LYS A 118 -0.29 1.20 13.18
N MET A 119 0.50 0.49 12.37
CA MET A 119 1.75 -0.12 12.84
C MET A 119 2.93 0.72 12.37
N PHE A 120 3.81 1.07 13.31
CA PHE A 120 4.93 1.98 13.06
C PHE A 120 6.16 1.61 13.90
N SER A 121 7.33 2.09 13.47
CA SER A 121 8.58 1.95 14.23
C SER A 121 8.70 3.03 15.32
N ILE A 122 9.25 2.67 16.48
CA ILE A 122 9.58 3.65 17.54
C ILE A 122 10.59 4.71 17.08
N HIS A 123 11.42 4.38 16.07
CA HIS A 123 12.41 5.27 15.47
C HIS A 123 11.84 6.10 14.30
N GLY A 124 10.52 6.04 14.07
CA GLY A 124 9.85 6.89 13.08
C GLY A 124 9.90 8.38 13.44
N THR A 125 9.39 9.23 12.56
CA THR A 125 9.23 10.67 12.81
C THR A 125 7.85 10.92 13.42
N GLY A 126 7.77 11.66 14.52
CA GLY A 126 6.48 12.01 15.13
C GLY A 126 5.61 12.81 14.16
N ILE A 127 4.31 12.51 14.14
CA ILE A 127 3.31 13.30 13.42
C ILE A 127 2.62 14.21 14.43
N LYS A 128 2.40 15.46 14.04
CA LYS A 128 1.80 16.46 14.93
C LYS A 128 0.40 16.00 15.35
N ASP A 129 0.11 16.09 16.65
CA ASP A 129 -1.18 15.77 17.28
C ASP A 129 -1.60 14.29 17.14
N GLU A 130 -0.68 13.40 16.75
CA GLU A 130 -0.96 11.99 16.55
C GLU A 130 -0.11 11.09 17.48
N PRO A 131 -0.68 9.99 18.01
CA PRO A 131 0.03 9.08 18.90
C PRO A 131 0.92 8.06 18.15
N TYR A 132 1.01 8.15 16.83
CA TYR A 132 1.80 7.29 15.96
C TYR A 132 2.85 8.08 15.18
N ARG A 133 3.75 7.35 14.50
CA ARG A 133 4.94 7.92 13.86
C ARG A 133 4.98 7.54 12.39
N TRP A 134 5.51 8.44 11.57
CA TRP A 134 5.76 8.26 10.14
C TRP A 134 7.08 7.52 9.88
N PRO A 135 7.15 6.61 8.88
CA PRO A 135 6.05 6.02 8.14
C PRO A 135 5.36 4.91 8.95
N TYR A 136 4.16 4.54 8.51
CA TYR A 136 3.34 3.48 9.10
C TYR A 136 2.63 2.69 8.00
N ILE A 137 2.21 1.47 8.32
CA ILE A 137 1.21 0.74 7.52
C ILE A 137 -0.16 0.90 8.17
N ASP A 138 -1.20 0.98 7.34
CA ASP A 138 -2.59 0.92 7.78
C ASP A 138 -3.07 -0.55 7.75
N ILE A 139 -3.58 -1.01 8.89
CA ILE A 139 -4.14 -2.33 9.10
C ILE A 139 -5.64 -2.16 9.28
N LEU A 140 -6.41 -2.68 8.33
CA LEU A 140 -7.86 -2.71 8.43
C LEU A 140 -8.33 -4.16 8.68
N LEU A 141 -9.53 -4.30 9.23
CA LEU A 141 -10.10 -5.61 9.52
C LEU A 141 -11.15 -5.95 8.48
N PHE A 142 -11.13 -7.18 7.96
CA PHE A 142 -12.24 -7.72 7.19
C PHE A 142 -13.12 -8.63 8.04
N LYS A 143 -14.42 -8.62 7.75
CA LYS A 143 -15.41 -9.59 8.23
C LYS A 143 -15.74 -10.55 7.08
N GLU A 144 -16.31 -11.70 7.43
CA GLU A 144 -16.69 -12.69 6.44
C GLU A 144 -17.96 -13.43 6.82
N ASN A 145 -18.61 -14.00 5.82
CA ASN A 145 -19.61 -15.06 5.97
C ASN A 145 -19.20 -16.26 5.12
N GLU A 146 -20.14 -17.16 4.81
CA GLU A 146 -19.88 -18.35 4.01
C GLU A 146 -19.38 -18.04 2.59
N THR A 147 -19.80 -16.91 2.01
CA THR A 147 -19.62 -16.63 0.58
C THR A 147 -18.76 -15.40 0.29
N HIS A 148 -18.67 -14.44 1.20
CA HIS A 148 -18.03 -13.15 0.97
C HIS A 148 -17.17 -12.69 2.14
N ILE A 149 -16.22 -11.81 1.83
CA ILE A 149 -15.50 -10.96 2.79
C ILE A 149 -15.78 -9.49 2.51
N TRP A 150 -15.72 -8.64 3.54
CA TRP A 150 -15.93 -7.19 3.40
C TRP A 150 -15.21 -6.38 4.48
N ASP A 151 -14.98 -5.10 4.22
CA ASP A 151 -14.38 -4.18 5.18
C ASP A 151 -15.24 -4.02 6.44
N SER A 152 -14.63 -4.10 7.63
CA SER A 152 -15.33 -3.90 8.90
C SER A 152 -15.73 -2.45 9.17
N LEU A 153 -15.07 -1.48 8.52
CA LEU A 153 -15.37 -0.06 8.68
C LEU A 153 -16.60 0.33 7.87
N LYS A 154 -17.55 1.02 8.52
CA LYS A 154 -18.86 1.34 7.95
C LYS A 154 -18.76 2.10 6.62
N GLN A 155 -17.77 2.98 6.48
CA GLN A 155 -17.56 3.77 5.26
C GLN A 155 -17.07 2.96 4.06
N TYR A 156 -16.55 1.75 4.27
CA TYR A 156 -15.99 0.89 3.22
C TYR A 156 -16.75 -0.42 3.04
N LYS A 157 -17.60 -0.79 4.01
CA LYS A 157 -18.33 -2.07 4.07
C LYS A 157 -19.05 -2.43 2.77
N ASP A 158 -19.72 -1.48 2.12
CA ASP A 158 -20.51 -1.75 0.91
C ASP A 158 -19.73 -1.48 -0.39
N LEU A 159 -18.50 -0.98 -0.27
CA LEU A 159 -17.61 -0.68 -1.39
C LEU A 159 -16.62 -1.82 -1.63
N PHE A 160 -16.02 -2.34 -0.57
CA PHE A 160 -14.98 -3.37 -0.63
C PHE A 160 -15.57 -4.71 -0.16
N VAL A 161 -16.30 -5.38 -1.07
CA VAL A 161 -16.93 -6.69 -0.84
C VAL A 161 -16.48 -7.65 -1.92
N TYR A 162 -15.97 -8.82 -1.53
CA TYR A 162 -15.43 -9.81 -2.46
C TYR A 162 -15.97 -11.20 -2.17
N LYS A 163 -16.13 -12.01 -3.23
CA LYS A 163 -16.43 -13.44 -3.06
C LYS A 163 -15.22 -14.14 -2.48
N LYS A 164 -15.46 -15.05 -1.53
CA LYS A 164 -14.39 -15.87 -0.93
C LYS A 164 -13.67 -16.73 -1.95
N THR A 165 -14.35 -17.16 -3.02
CA THR A 165 -13.75 -17.93 -4.12
C THR A 165 -12.77 -17.13 -4.96
N ASP A 166 -12.88 -15.79 -4.97
CA ASP A 166 -11.93 -14.92 -5.68
C ASP A 166 -10.75 -14.51 -4.79
N VAL A 167 -10.91 -14.64 -3.48
CA VAL A 167 -9.89 -14.29 -2.48
C VAL A 167 -9.07 -15.49 -2.06
N PHE A 168 -9.71 -16.59 -1.69
CA PHE A 168 -9.08 -17.76 -1.08
C PHE A 168 -9.01 -18.96 -2.06
N PRO A 169 -7.97 -19.81 -1.96
CA PRO A 169 -6.82 -19.69 -1.04
C PRO A 169 -5.92 -18.51 -1.42
N LEU A 170 -5.23 -17.90 -0.46
CA LEU A 170 -4.32 -16.79 -0.78
C LEU A 170 -3.11 -17.34 -1.56
N LYS A 171 -2.58 -16.53 -2.47
CA LYS A 171 -1.30 -16.79 -3.17
C LYS A 171 -0.24 -15.79 -2.75
N LYS A 172 1.03 -16.14 -2.96
CA LYS A 172 2.15 -15.21 -2.77
C LYS A 172 2.40 -14.42 -4.06
N CYS A 173 2.65 -13.13 -3.91
CA CYS A 173 2.89 -12.18 -4.99
C CYS A 173 4.06 -11.26 -4.61
N SER A 174 4.82 -10.83 -5.62
CA SER A 174 5.92 -9.90 -5.38
C SER A 174 5.40 -8.49 -5.12
N PHE A 175 5.86 -7.89 -4.04
CA PHE A 175 5.62 -6.50 -3.69
C PHE A 175 6.93 -5.90 -3.21
N GLU A 176 7.53 -5.04 -4.01
CA GLU A 176 8.92 -4.61 -3.85
C GLU A 176 9.83 -5.85 -3.81
N ASN A 177 10.60 -6.02 -2.73
CA ASN A 177 11.46 -7.18 -2.49
C ASN A 177 10.81 -8.25 -1.60
N LEU A 178 9.50 -8.18 -1.33
CA LEU A 178 8.77 -9.11 -0.45
C LEU A 178 7.86 -10.06 -1.24
N GLN A 179 7.56 -11.22 -0.64
CA GLN A 179 6.50 -12.14 -1.11
C GLN A 179 5.32 -12.07 -0.15
N LEU A 180 4.25 -11.40 -0.55
CA LEU A 180 3.10 -11.09 0.31
C LEU A 180 1.84 -11.83 -0.15
N ASN A 181 0.93 -12.04 0.81
CA ASN A 181 -0.35 -12.68 0.53
C ASN A 181 -1.27 -11.75 -0.28
N VAL A 182 -1.82 -12.27 -1.36
CA VAL A 182 -2.82 -11.61 -2.20
C VAL A 182 -3.95 -12.60 -2.54
N PRO A 183 -5.12 -12.12 -2.99
CA PRO A 183 -6.18 -12.95 -3.54
C PRO A 183 -5.72 -13.92 -4.64
N ILE A 184 -6.33 -15.10 -4.74
CA ILE A 184 -6.06 -16.05 -5.83
C ILE A 184 -6.35 -15.42 -7.20
N ASN A 185 -7.50 -14.75 -7.33
CA ASN A 185 -7.95 -14.04 -8.52
C ASN A 185 -7.74 -12.54 -8.35
N ILE A 186 -6.47 -12.13 -8.21
CA ILE A 186 -6.09 -10.74 -7.89
C ILE A 186 -6.67 -9.74 -8.89
N GLU A 187 -6.73 -10.08 -10.18
CA GLU A 187 -7.28 -9.18 -11.19
C GLU A 187 -8.77 -8.91 -10.94
N THR A 188 -9.55 -9.94 -10.65
CA THR A 188 -10.98 -9.84 -10.36
C THR A 188 -11.22 -8.96 -9.14
N VAL A 189 -10.43 -9.15 -8.07
CA VAL A 189 -10.55 -8.34 -6.84
C VAL A 189 -10.16 -6.89 -7.10
N VAL A 190 -9.06 -6.63 -7.81
CA VAL A 190 -8.64 -5.27 -8.17
C VAL A 190 -9.70 -4.57 -9.02
N ARG A 191 -10.22 -5.24 -10.05
CA ARG A 191 -11.23 -4.69 -10.97
C ARG A 191 -12.58 -4.38 -10.33
N THR A 192 -12.87 -4.99 -9.18
CA THR A 192 -14.09 -4.69 -8.42
C THR A 192 -14.10 -3.24 -7.91
N ASN A 193 -12.93 -2.67 -7.60
CA ASN A 193 -12.84 -1.31 -7.03
C ASN A 193 -12.04 -0.32 -7.86
N TYR A 194 -11.21 -0.80 -8.79
CA TYR A 194 -10.27 0.01 -9.54
C TYR A 194 -10.30 -0.36 -11.02
N ASP A 195 -10.14 0.63 -11.90
CA ASP A 195 -9.69 0.35 -13.27
C ASP A 195 -8.16 0.33 -13.26
N PRO A 196 -7.50 -0.83 -13.47
CA PRO A 196 -6.04 -0.91 -13.44
C PRO A 196 -5.36 -0.09 -14.54
N ASN A 197 -6.08 0.27 -15.61
CA ASN A 197 -5.57 1.10 -16.70
C ASN A 197 -5.66 2.60 -16.40
N VAL A 198 -6.32 2.99 -15.31
CA VAL A 198 -6.50 4.38 -14.91
C VAL A 198 -5.63 4.69 -13.69
N CYS A 199 -4.84 5.74 -13.83
CA CYS A 199 -3.93 6.23 -12.81
C CYS A 199 -4.56 7.47 -12.18
N VAL A 200 -4.72 7.42 -10.86
CA VAL A 200 -5.35 8.49 -10.09
C VAL A 200 -4.39 9.00 -9.03
N SER A 201 -4.27 10.32 -8.92
CA SER A 201 -3.43 10.93 -7.90
C SER A 201 -4.03 10.77 -6.50
N GLY A 202 -3.17 10.79 -5.49
CA GLY A 202 -3.55 10.72 -4.08
C GLY A 202 -4.43 11.91 -3.66
N LYS A 203 -5.16 11.71 -2.54
CA LYS A 203 -6.05 12.72 -1.92
C LYS A 203 -5.59 13.17 -0.54
N PHE A 204 -4.61 12.48 0.03
CA PHE A 204 -4.16 12.66 1.41
C PHE A 204 -2.64 12.53 1.46
N ASN A 205 -2.01 13.25 2.38
CA ASN A 205 -0.58 13.18 2.67
C ASN A 205 -0.45 12.63 4.09
N HIS A 206 -0.03 11.38 4.21
CA HIS A 206 0.02 10.66 5.48
C HIS A 206 1.17 11.13 6.37
N LYS A 207 2.27 11.61 5.78
CA LYS A 207 3.39 12.22 6.49
C LYS A 207 3.00 13.50 7.23
N ALA A 208 2.20 14.35 6.59
CA ALA A 208 1.69 15.60 7.16
C ALA A 208 0.35 15.43 7.89
N ASN A 209 -0.30 14.27 7.74
CA ASN A 209 -1.65 13.96 8.20
C ASN A 209 -2.69 15.01 7.74
N GLN A 210 -2.66 15.34 6.45
CA GLN A 210 -3.50 16.41 5.88
C GLN A 210 -4.01 16.06 4.48
N PRO A 211 -5.21 16.54 4.09
CA PRO A 211 -5.67 16.46 2.70
C PRO A 211 -4.73 17.17 1.73
N ILE A 212 -4.55 16.58 0.54
CA ILE A 212 -3.83 17.22 -0.56
C ILE A 212 -4.74 18.30 -1.15
N ARG A 213 -4.25 19.55 -1.21
CA ARG A 213 -5.03 20.71 -1.69
C ARG A 213 -5.20 20.72 -3.21
N GLN A 214 -4.27 20.15 -3.95
CA GLN A 214 -4.33 20.05 -5.40
C GLN A 214 -5.50 19.16 -5.83
N GLN A 215 -6.19 19.56 -6.90
CA GLN A 215 -7.26 18.75 -7.47
C GLN A 215 -6.73 17.41 -7.94
N ARG A 216 -7.44 16.32 -7.59
CA ARG A 216 -7.10 14.98 -8.06
C ARG A 216 -7.07 14.92 -9.58
N GLN A 217 -6.04 14.29 -10.11
CA GLN A 217 -5.90 14.03 -11.54
C GLN A 217 -6.19 12.57 -11.82
N VAL A 218 -6.92 12.34 -12.91
CA VAL A 218 -7.25 11.02 -13.45
C VAL A 218 -6.68 10.97 -14.86
N VAL A 219 -5.76 10.05 -15.12
CA VAL A 219 -5.13 9.89 -16.44
C VAL A 219 -5.09 8.42 -16.84
N GLN A 220 -5.01 8.15 -18.13
CA GLN A 220 -4.69 6.81 -18.61
C GLN A 220 -3.25 6.46 -18.21
N CYS A 221 -3.04 5.31 -17.58
CA CYS A 221 -1.73 4.92 -17.05
C CYS A 221 -0.64 4.86 -18.13
N LYS A 222 -1.00 4.60 -19.39
CA LYS A 222 -0.07 4.66 -20.52
C LYS A 222 0.67 6.00 -20.62
N HIS A 223 0.08 7.12 -20.19
CA HIS A 223 0.73 8.43 -20.21
C HIS A 223 1.84 8.56 -19.14
N LEU A 224 1.81 7.70 -18.11
CA LEU A 224 2.79 7.64 -17.04
C LEU A 224 3.85 6.54 -17.24
N SER A 225 3.68 5.68 -18.26
CA SER A 225 4.57 4.54 -18.54
C SER A 225 6.01 4.93 -18.90
N GLN A 226 6.23 6.15 -19.40
CA GLN A 226 7.57 6.69 -19.66
C GLN A 226 8.32 7.07 -18.38
N TYR A 227 7.62 7.24 -17.26
CA TYR A 227 8.18 7.71 -15.99
C TYR A 227 8.25 6.62 -14.92
N TYR A 228 7.31 5.67 -14.97
CA TYR A 228 7.18 4.62 -13.96
C TYR A 228 7.08 3.26 -14.61
N GLN A 229 7.58 2.26 -13.90
CA GLN A 229 7.43 0.87 -14.30
C GLN A 229 6.01 0.41 -14.06
N PHE A 230 5.43 -0.24 -15.07
CA PHE A 230 4.16 -0.96 -15.00
C PHE A 230 4.43 -2.43 -15.33
N GLY A 231 3.59 -3.30 -14.78
CA GLY A 231 3.71 -4.75 -14.91
C GLY A 231 4.07 -5.41 -13.58
N SER A 232 3.57 -6.63 -13.41
CA SER A 232 3.77 -7.44 -12.22
C SER A 232 3.77 -8.91 -12.57
N ASN A 233 4.53 -9.71 -11.84
CA ASN A 233 4.47 -11.17 -11.94
C ASN A 233 3.24 -11.78 -11.23
N CYS A 234 2.38 -10.93 -10.66
CA CYS A 234 1.19 -11.36 -9.94
C CYS A 234 -0.06 -11.46 -10.80
N GLN A 235 0.01 -11.01 -12.05
CA GLN A 235 -1.09 -11.11 -12.99
C GLN A 235 -1.49 -12.59 -13.14
N ASP A 236 -2.80 -12.84 -13.17
CA ASP A 236 -3.31 -14.20 -13.34
C ASP A 236 -2.78 -14.74 -14.68
N MET A 237 -2.18 -15.94 -14.68
CA MET A 237 -1.83 -16.60 -15.93
C MET A 237 -3.16 -16.92 -16.62
N GLY A 238 -3.43 -16.20 -17.71
CA GLY A 238 -4.64 -16.38 -18.53
C GLY A 238 -4.79 -17.77 -19.09
#